data_AF-A0A965TDW9-F1
#
_entry.id   AF-A0A965TDW9-F1
#
_cell.length_a   1.000
_cell.length_b   1.000
_cell.length_c   1.000
_cell.angle_alpha   90.00
_cell.angle_beta   90.00
_cell.angle_gamma   90.00
#
_symmetry.space_group_name_H-M   'P 1'
#
loop_
_entity.id
_entity.type
_entity.pdbx_description
1 polymer ?
#
loop_
_entity_poly.entity_id
_entity_poly.type
_entity_poly.pdbx_seq_one_letter_code
_entity_poly.pdbx_strand_id
1 'polypeptide(L)' 'MLKYIDCKTFRDMFLGGGKYLELNKAMVDSLNVFPVPDGDTGTNMSMTMRSAVKEVEAIPEDELNMETLAAAIIKGSLKG' A
#
# COMPACT_ATOMS: atom_id res chain seq x y z
N MET A 1 -24.71 5.39 -0.11
CA MET A 1 -23.73 4.51 -0.78
C MET A 1 -22.86 5.39 -1.68
N LEU A 2 -21.52 5.28 -1.59
CA LEU A 2 -20.62 5.95 -2.52
C LEU A 2 -20.84 5.38 -3.93
N LYS A 3 -21.02 6.24 -4.92
CA LYS A 3 -21.24 5.83 -6.33
C LYS A 3 -19.93 5.72 -7.10
N TYR A 4 -18.91 6.47 -6.69
CA TYR A 4 -17.59 6.54 -7.31
C TYR A 4 -16.54 6.71 -6.21
N ILE A 5 -15.31 6.29 -6.51
CA ILE A 5 -14.13 6.55 -5.67
C ILE A 5 -13.36 7.67 -6.37
N ASP A 6 -13.30 8.84 -5.75
CA ASP A 6 -12.47 9.94 -6.24
C ASP A 6 -11.01 9.78 -5.79
N CYS A 7 -10.14 10.66 -6.28
CA CYS A 7 -8.71 10.58 -6.02
C CYS A 7 -8.37 10.68 -4.52
N LYS A 8 -9.03 11.57 -3.77
CA LYS A 8 -8.81 11.73 -2.33
C LYS A 8 -9.25 10.50 -1.56
N THR A 9 -10.43 9.98 -1.88
CA THR A 9 -10.95 8.74 -1.29
C THR A 9 -10.01 7.58 -1.59
N PHE A 10 -9.51 7.46 -2.82
CA PHE A 10 -8.56 6.41 -3.18
C PHE A 10 -7.23 6.54 -2.43
N ARG A 11 -6.68 7.76 -2.30
CA ARG A 11 -5.50 8.03 -1.48
C ARG A 11 -5.71 7.55 -0.04
N ASP A 12 -6.81 7.95 0.58
CA ASP A 12 -7.09 7.63 1.98
C ASP A 12 -7.33 6.11 2.16
N MET A 13 -7.98 5.46 1.20
CA MET A 13 -8.11 3.99 1.16
C MET A 13 -6.75 3.30 1.05
N PHE A 14 -5.85 3.81 0.21
CA PHE A 14 -4.50 3.25 0.03
C PHE A 14 -3.67 3.37 1.31
N LEU A 15 -3.65 4.55 1.92
CA LEU A 15 -2.96 4.79 3.20
C LEU A 15 -3.53 3.90 4.32
N GLY A 16 -4.86 3.80 4.39
CA GLY A 16 -5.55 2.91 5.32
C GLY A 16 -5.16 1.45 5.08
N GLY A 17 -5.22 0.98 3.84
CA GLY A 17 -4.83 -0.37 3.45
C GLY A 17 -3.40 -0.71 3.85
N GLY A 18 -2.45 0.20 3.64
CA GLY A 18 -1.06 0.01 4.06
C GLY A 18 -0.90 -0.12 5.57
N LYS A 19 -1.60 0.70 6.35
CA LYS A 19 -1.63 0.58 7.81
C LYS A 19 -2.24 -0.74 8.27
N TYR A 20 -3.35 -1.17 7.65
CA TYR A 20 -3.99 -2.45 7.97
C TYR A 20 -3.08 -3.64 7.64
N LEU A 21 -2.37 -3.60 6.52
CA LEU A 21 -1.40 -4.63 6.16
C LEU A 21 -0.27 -4.72 7.19
N GLU A 22 0.31 -3.59 7.61
CA GLU A 22 1.38 -3.58 8.62
C GLU A 22 0.91 -4.17 9.96
N LEU A 23 -0.31 -3.83 10.40
CA LEU A 23 -0.91 -4.36 11.63
C LEU A 23 -1.18 -5.87 11.56
N ASN A 24 -1.43 -6.40 10.36
CA ASN A 24 -1.81 -7.79 10.14
C ASN A 24 -0.70 -8.63 9.48
N LYS A 25 0.52 -8.10 9.33
CA LYS A 25 1.59 -8.79 8.60
C LYS A 25 1.89 -10.19 9.12
N ALA A 26 1.87 -10.39 10.45
CA ALA A 26 2.09 -11.70 11.07
C ALA A 26 0.97 -12.70 10.74
N MET A 27 -0.27 -12.22 10.60
CA MET A 27 -1.37 -13.05 10.12
C MET A 27 -1.14 -13.43 8.65
N VAL A 28 -0.72 -12.48 7.80
CA VAL A 28 -0.41 -12.77 6.38
C VAL A 28 0.79 -13.72 6.23
N ASP A 29 1.86 -13.54 7.02
CA ASP A 29 3.01 -14.45 7.11
C ASP A 29 2.55 -15.90 7.41
N SER A 30 1.48 -16.07 8.20
CA SER A 30 0.92 -17.38 8.55
C SER A 30 0.02 -18.00 7.48
N LEU A 31 -0.43 -17.24 6.48
CA LEU A 31 -1.34 -17.73 5.44
C LEU A 31 -0.60 -18.41 4.28
N ASN A 32 0.58 -17.90 3.89
CA ASN A 32 1.33 -18.45 2.77
C ASN A 32 2.28 -19.57 3.20
N VAL A 33 1.75 -20.79 3.26
CA VAL A 33 2.46 -21.98 3.78
C VAL A 33 2.85 -23.00 2.70
N PHE A 34 2.86 -22.62 1.41
CA PHE A 34 3.05 -23.55 0.29
C PHE A 34 4.32 -23.26 -0.54
N PRO A 35 5.15 -24.26 -0.92
CA PRO A 35 5.22 -25.63 -0.40
C PRO A 35 5.99 -25.72 0.93
N VAL A 36 6.70 -24.66 1.32
CA VAL A 36 7.42 -24.51 2.61
C VAL A 36 7.14 -23.10 3.13
N PRO A 37 6.77 -22.92 4.41
CA PRO A 37 6.57 -21.58 4.97
C PRO A 37 7.91 -20.83 5.03
N ASP A 38 8.03 -19.76 4.24
CA ASP A 38 9.09 -18.76 4.40
C ASP A 38 8.80 -17.82 5.58
N GLY A 39 7.52 -17.69 5.95
CA GLY A 39 7.06 -16.91 7.10
C GLY A 39 7.31 -15.41 6.94
N ASP A 40 7.54 -14.95 5.71
CA ASP A 40 7.94 -13.56 5.42
C ASP A 40 7.04 -12.86 4.40
N THR A 41 5.99 -13.52 3.91
CA THR A 41 5.10 -12.98 2.87
C THR A 41 4.46 -11.65 3.29
N GLY A 42 3.87 -11.59 4.47
CA GLY A 42 3.32 -10.37 5.05
C GLY A 42 4.40 -9.31 5.33
N THR A 43 5.57 -9.75 5.78
CA THR A 43 6.72 -8.86 5.99
C THR A 43 7.17 -8.20 4.68
N ASN A 44 7.34 -8.98 3.61
CA ASN A 44 7.71 -8.53 2.27
C ASN A 44 6.65 -7.57 1.70
N MET A 45 5.38 -7.94 1.77
CA MET A 45 4.29 -7.07 1.32
C MET A 45 4.25 -5.75 2.11
N SER A 46 4.45 -5.79 3.43
CA SER A 46 4.43 -4.58 4.27
C SER A 46 5.61 -3.65 3.97
N MET A 47 6.79 -4.20 3.66
CA MET A 47 7.95 -3.40 3.23
C MET A 47 7.67 -2.65 1.93
N THR A 48 7.15 -3.35 0.91
CA THR A 48 6.73 -2.74 -0.36
C THR A 48 5.70 -1.64 -0.14
N MET A 49 4.67 -1.94 0.64
CA MET A 49 3.58 -1.00 0.91
C MET A 49 4.05 0.23 1.69
N ARG A 50 4.97 0.06 2.65
CA ARG A 50 5.56 1.19 3.40
C ARG A 50 6.31 2.15 2.49
N SER A 51 7.02 1.64 1.50
CA SER A 51 7.70 2.48 0.50
C SER A 51 6.70 3.23 -0.39
N ALA A 52 5.63 2.57 -0.83
CA ALA A 52 4.53 3.19 -1.57
C ALA A 52 3.81 4.28 -0.76
N VAL A 53 3.46 4.01 0.50
CA VAL A 53 2.83 4.98 1.41
C VAL A 53 3.66 6.24 1.56
N LYS A 54 4.97 6.14 1.72
CA LYS A 54 5.86 7.30 1.82
C LYS A 54 5.82 8.19 0.57
N GLU A 55 5.82 7.60 -0.63
CA GLU A 55 5.74 8.39 -1.87
C GLU A 55 4.36 9.02 -2.03
N VAL A 56 3.28 8.36 -1.58
CA VAL A 56 1.91 8.92 -1.59
C VAL A 56 1.74 10.07 -0.59
N GLU A 57 2.29 9.94 0.62
CA GLU A 57 2.25 10.99 1.65
C GLU A 57 3.09 12.22 1.26
N ALA A 58 4.06 12.06 0.36
CA ALA A 58 4.90 13.13 -0.13
C ALA A 58 4.25 13.96 -1.26
N ILE A 59 3.07 13.58 -1.76
CA ILE A 59 2.36 14.33 -2.81
C ILE A 59 1.78 15.62 -2.21
N PRO A 60 2.13 16.81 -2.75
CA PRO A 60 1.50 18.07 -2.37
C PRO A 60 -0.01 18.05 -2.65
N GLU A 61 -0.82 18.65 -1.78
CA GLU A 61 -2.29 18.62 -1.89
C GLU A 61 -2.80 19.31 -3.18
N ASP A 62 -2.08 20.32 -3.67
CA ASP A 62 -2.37 21.03 -4.92
C ASP A 62 -1.95 20.26 -6.19
N GLU A 63 -1.11 19.23 -6.05
CA GLU A 63 -0.71 18.33 -7.14
C GLU A 63 -1.49 17.00 -7.14
N LEU A 64 -2.35 16.77 -6.13
CA LEU A 64 -3.05 15.51 -5.97
C LEU A 64 -4.09 15.28 -7.07
N ASN A 65 -3.83 14.29 -7.91
CA ASN A 65 -4.77 13.76 -8.90
C ASN A 65 -4.46 12.27 -9.15
N MET A 66 -5.28 11.60 -9.97
CA MET A 66 -5.11 10.16 -10.19
C MET A 66 -3.79 9.78 -10.86
N GLU A 67 -3.24 10.64 -11.71
CA GLU A 67 -1.97 10.40 -12.39
C GLU A 67 -0.80 10.48 -11.41
N THR A 68 -0.73 11.57 -10.62
CA THR A 68 0.33 11.75 -9.62
C THR A 68 0.25 10.70 -8.52
N LEU A 69 -0.97 10.34 -8.09
CA LEU A 69 -1.19 9.27 -7.12
C LEU A 69 -0.75 7.91 -7.65
N ALA A 70 -1.13 7.54 -8.87
CA ALA A 70 -0.72 6.27 -9.48
C ALA A 70 0.80 6.21 -9.67
N ALA A 71 1.42 7.30 -10.13
CA ALA A 71 2.87 7.40 -10.31
C ALA A 71 3.62 7.21 -8.97
N ALA A 72 3.14 7.83 -7.89
CA ALA A 72 3.72 7.67 -6.55
C ALA A 72 3.62 6.23 -6.05
N ILE A 73 2.46 5.59 -6.20
CA ILE A 73 2.24 4.18 -5.83
C ILE A 73 3.21 3.27 -6.58
N ILE A 74 3.32 3.42 -7.91
CA ILE A 74 4.24 2.63 -8.74
C ILE A 74 5.68 2.84 -8.29
N LYS A 75 6.11 4.10 -8.17
CA LYS A 75 7.47 4.48 -7.79
C LYS A 75 7.86 3.90 -6.43
N GLY A 76 6.99 4.01 -5.43
CA GLY A 76 7.29 3.47 -4.10
C GLY A 76 7.23 1.94 -4.04
N SER A 77 6.32 1.31 -4.79
CA SER A 77 6.21 -0.15 -4.81
C SER A 77 7.38 -0.85 -5.52
N LEU A 78 8.05 -0.18 -6.46
CA LEU A 78 9.17 -0.74 -7.22
C LEU A 78 10.57 -0.43 -6.63
N LYS A 79 10.64 0.46 -5.63
CA LYS A 79 11.89 0.83 -4.93
C LYS A 79 12.26 -0.11 -3.77
N GLY A 80 11.62 -1.28 -3.68
CA GLY A 80 11.90 -2.31 -2.67
C GLY A 80 13.35 -2.78 -2.70
#